data_AF-A0A7C6U156-F1
#
_entry.id   AF-A0A7C6U156-F1
#
_cell.length_a   1.000
_cell.length_b   1.000
_cell.length_c   1.000
_cell.angle_alpha   90.00
_cell.angle_beta   90.00
_cell.angle_gamma   90.00
#
_symmetry.space_group_name_H-M   'P 1'
#
loop_
_entity.id
_entity.type
_entity.pdbx_description
1 polymer ?
#
loop_
_entity_poly.entity_id
_entity_poly.type
_entity_poly.pdbx_seq_one_letter_code
_entity_poly.pdbx_strand_id
1 'polypeptide(L)'
;AGTWIAIVGSRKMTAYGRETAYRLGQEIAALGIGVVSGLARGIDTWAHKGALKAGGTTAAVLGCGLDYVYPPENKNLMREIETCGFLLSEFAPGTEPRPYYFPLRNRIISGMSLGVIIVEAAEKSGALITADLALEQGREVFAVPGPVNSLQSKGCHKLIKQGARLLSDIDDVLEELALSLKETAAAKGKAATAGERLSKEESKLLDVIPFSPMELEDIIAAAACPVEKCLASLSSLEIKGFIARGWGNTFMRIK
;
A
#
# COMPACT_ATOMS: atom_id res chain seq x y z
N ALA A 1 -0.83 -5.37 10.35
CA ALA A 1 -1.24 -4.60 9.16
C ALA A 1 -1.67 -5.62 8.10
N GLY A 2 -2.87 -5.49 7.53
CA GLY A 2 -3.39 -6.44 6.54
C GLY A 2 -2.72 -6.26 5.17
N THR A 3 -2.73 -7.33 4.38
CA THR A 3 -2.28 -7.35 2.97
C THR A 3 -3.40 -6.82 2.09
N TRP A 4 -3.11 -5.90 1.15
CA TRP A 4 -4.10 -5.28 0.27
C TRP A 4 -3.73 -5.42 -1.20
N ILE A 5 -4.75 -5.63 -2.04
CA ILE A 5 -4.65 -5.61 -3.49
C ILE A 5 -5.67 -4.63 -4.06
N ALA A 6 -5.22 -3.76 -4.95
CA ALA A 6 -6.10 -2.85 -5.64
C ALA A 6 -6.73 -3.54 -6.84
N ILE A 7 -8.03 -3.34 -7.03
CA ILE A 7 -8.73 -3.71 -8.27
C ILE A 7 -9.37 -2.45 -8.82
N VAL A 8 -8.93 -2.00 -9.99
CA VAL A 8 -9.41 -0.77 -10.62
C VAL A 8 -9.69 -0.99 -12.11
N GLY A 9 -10.49 -0.12 -12.70
CA GLY A 9 -10.73 -0.19 -14.14
C GLY A 9 -11.81 0.75 -14.66
N SER A 10 -12.41 0.36 -15.78
CA SER A 10 -13.34 1.20 -16.52
C SER A 10 -14.63 1.46 -15.76
N ARG A 11 -15.06 2.73 -15.77
CA ARG A 11 -16.41 3.11 -15.33
C ARG A 11 -17.50 2.64 -16.30
N LYS A 12 -17.13 2.40 -17.56
CA LYS A 12 -17.97 1.87 -18.64
C LYS A 12 -17.49 0.46 -19.01
N MET A 13 -17.55 -0.44 -18.03
CA MET A 13 -17.09 -1.82 -18.20
C MET A 13 -18.07 -2.65 -19.05
N THR A 14 -17.56 -3.73 -19.64
CA THR A 14 -18.37 -4.75 -20.31
C THR A 14 -18.98 -5.74 -19.31
N ALA A 15 -19.84 -6.64 -19.78
CA ALA A 15 -20.34 -7.76 -18.97
C ALA A 15 -19.18 -8.67 -18.51
N TYR A 16 -18.17 -8.85 -19.36
CA TYR A 16 -16.94 -9.57 -19.01
C TYR A 16 -16.19 -8.83 -17.89
N GLY A 17 -15.91 -7.53 -18.05
CA GLY A 17 -15.22 -6.75 -17.03
C GLY A 17 -15.94 -6.77 -15.67
N ARG A 18 -17.27 -6.70 -15.69
CA ARG A 18 -18.09 -6.85 -14.47
C ARG A 18 -17.85 -8.18 -13.76
N GLU A 19 -18.01 -9.28 -14.49
CA GLU A 19 -17.89 -10.62 -13.94
C GLU A 19 -16.47 -10.87 -13.43
N THR A 20 -15.47 -10.46 -14.20
CA THR A 20 -14.07 -10.59 -13.82
C THR A 20 -13.73 -9.79 -12.56
N ALA A 21 -14.18 -8.53 -12.46
CA ALA A 21 -13.95 -7.72 -11.26
C ALA A 21 -14.62 -8.31 -10.02
N TYR A 22 -15.85 -8.79 -10.16
CA TYR A 22 -16.59 -9.44 -9.08
C TYR A 22 -15.90 -10.73 -8.62
N ARG A 23 -15.54 -11.61 -9.57
CA ARG A 23 -14.84 -12.87 -9.30
C ARG A 23 -13.49 -12.63 -8.62
N LEU A 24 -12.67 -11.74 -9.16
CA LEU A 24 -11.36 -11.40 -8.57
C LEU A 24 -11.50 -10.83 -7.17
N GLY A 25 -12.47 -9.94 -6.95
CA GLY A 25 -12.76 -9.41 -5.62
C GLY A 25 -13.13 -10.52 -4.63
N GLN A 26 -13.92 -11.50 -5.06
CA GLN A 26 -14.31 -12.66 -4.25
C GLN A 26 -13.13 -13.58 -3.95
N GLU A 27 -12.31 -13.90 -4.96
CA GLU A 27 -11.15 -14.78 -4.84
C GLU A 27 -10.09 -14.17 -3.91
N ILE A 28 -9.73 -12.90 -4.09
CA ILE A 28 -8.77 -12.19 -3.24
C ILE A 28 -9.24 -12.17 -1.79
N ALA A 29 -10.52 -11.83 -1.57
CA ALA A 29 -11.10 -11.80 -0.24
C ALA A 29 -11.15 -13.19 0.43
N ALA A 30 -11.45 -14.24 -0.33
CA ALA A 30 -11.46 -15.62 0.18
C ALA A 30 -10.08 -16.10 0.65
N LEU A 31 -9.01 -15.49 0.14
CA LEU A 31 -7.63 -15.73 0.57
C LEU A 31 -7.24 -14.93 1.83
N GLY A 32 -8.17 -14.17 2.41
CA GLY A 32 -7.91 -13.30 3.56
C GLY A 32 -7.15 -12.02 3.21
N ILE A 33 -7.06 -11.69 1.91
CA ILE A 33 -6.43 -10.46 1.43
C ILE A 33 -7.51 -9.38 1.26
N GLY A 34 -7.22 -8.17 1.71
CA GLY A 34 -8.14 -7.04 1.57
C GLY A 34 -8.18 -6.50 0.14
N VAL A 35 -9.37 -6.15 -0.36
CA VAL A 35 -9.54 -5.50 -1.66
C VAL A 35 -9.66 -3.99 -1.46
N VAL A 36 -8.81 -3.20 -2.12
CA VAL A 36 -8.95 -1.72 -2.15
C VAL A 36 -9.39 -1.23 -3.52
N SER A 37 -10.28 -0.23 -3.56
CA SER A 37 -10.65 0.46 -4.79
C SER A 37 -11.17 1.88 -4.53
N GLY A 38 -11.60 2.58 -5.57
CA GLY A 38 -11.98 4.01 -5.51
C GLY A 38 -13.47 4.28 -5.33
N LEU A 39 -14.28 3.25 -5.06
CA LEU A 39 -15.75 3.29 -5.03
C LEU A 39 -16.40 3.86 -6.31
N ALA A 40 -15.66 3.96 -7.43
CA ALA A 40 -16.20 4.50 -8.66
C ALA A 40 -17.26 3.55 -9.26
N ARG A 41 -18.04 4.07 -10.22
CA ARG A 41 -18.88 3.23 -11.10
C ARG A 41 -18.02 2.19 -11.81
N GLY A 42 -18.62 1.07 -12.19
CA GLY A 42 -17.96 0.06 -13.01
C GLY A 42 -17.09 -0.87 -12.17
N ILE A 43 -15.86 -1.14 -12.63
CA ILE A 43 -14.97 -2.16 -12.06
C ILE A 43 -14.83 -2.04 -10.54
N ASP A 44 -14.54 -0.85 -10.02
CA ASP A 44 -14.39 -0.60 -8.57
C ASP A 44 -15.61 -1.07 -7.77
N THR A 45 -16.83 -0.78 -8.25
CA THR A 45 -18.08 -1.19 -7.60
C THR A 45 -18.17 -2.72 -7.50
N TRP A 46 -17.79 -3.43 -8.56
CA TRP A 46 -17.94 -4.88 -8.62
C TRP A 46 -16.82 -5.62 -7.89
N ALA A 47 -15.61 -5.04 -7.85
CA ALA A 47 -14.54 -5.50 -6.98
C ALA A 47 -14.95 -5.50 -5.50
N HIS A 48 -15.51 -4.37 -5.02
CA HIS A 48 -16.02 -4.29 -3.64
C HIS A 48 -17.14 -5.30 -3.39
N LYS A 49 -18.10 -5.42 -4.31
CA LYS A 49 -19.19 -6.40 -4.17
C LYS A 49 -18.70 -7.84 -4.13
N GLY A 50 -17.69 -8.19 -4.92
CA GLY A 50 -17.05 -9.49 -4.88
C GLY A 50 -16.42 -9.78 -3.52
N ALA A 51 -15.65 -8.82 -2.99
CA ALA A 51 -15.02 -8.95 -1.69
C ALA A 51 -16.04 -9.11 -0.55
N LEU A 52 -17.11 -8.30 -0.57
CA LEU A 52 -18.22 -8.38 0.38
C LEU A 52 -18.93 -9.73 0.29
N LYS A 53 -19.13 -10.28 -0.93
CA LYS A 53 -19.77 -11.58 -1.11
C LYS A 53 -19.00 -12.70 -0.42
N ALA A 54 -17.67 -12.65 -0.43
CA ALA A 54 -16.81 -13.62 0.26
C ALA A 54 -16.80 -13.43 1.79
N GLY A 55 -17.46 -12.39 2.33
CA GLY A 55 -17.36 -12.03 3.74
C GLY A 55 -15.98 -11.46 4.11
N GLY A 56 -15.20 -11.00 3.12
CA GLY A 56 -13.87 -10.44 3.36
C GLY A 56 -13.88 -8.94 3.62
N THR A 57 -12.67 -8.40 3.76
CA THR A 57 -12.44 -6.98 4.04
C THR A 57 -12.23 -6.20 2.74
N THR A 58 -12.84 -5.03 2.63
CA THR A 58 -12.59 -4.13 1.50
C THR A 58 -12.48 -2.67 1.94
N ALA A 59 -11.65 -1.88 1.26
CA ALA A 59 -11.37 -0.49 1.59
C ALA A 59 -11.67 0.43 0.40
N ALA A 60 -12.40 1.52 0.62
CA ALA A 60 -12.68 2.50 -0.43
C ALA A 60 -11.91 3.80 -0.20
N VAL A 61 -11.14 4.23 -1.20
CA VAL A 61 -10.45 5.53 -1.19
C VAL A 61 -11.27 6.56 -1.96
N LEU A 62 -11.79 7.55 -1.24
CA LEU A 62 -12.65 8.59 -1.79
C LEU A 62 -11.82 9.77 -2.32
N GLY A 63 -12.40 10.55 -3.22
CA GLY A 63 -11.85 11.87 -3.61
C GLY A 63 -12.87 12.97 -3.43
N CYS A 64 -13.43 12.96 -2.23
CA CYS A 64 -14.35 13.91 -1.62
C CYS A 64 -14.29 13.67 -0.10
N GLY A 65 -14.90 14.54 0.69
CA GLY A 65 -15.06 14.32 2.13
C GLY A 65 -15.81 13.01 2.41
N LEU A 66 -15.56 12.41 3.58
CA LEU A 66 -16.23 11.16 4.01
C LEU A 66 -17.76 11.31 4.16
N ASP A 67 -18.24 12.55 4.27
CA ASP A 67 -19.65 12.92 4.33
C ASP A 67 -20.35 12.95 2.95
N TYR A 68 -19.60 12.80 1.85
CA TYR A 68 -20.15 12.72 0.49
C TYR A 68 -20.14 11.30 -0.07
N VAL A 69 -21.29 10.90 -0.61
CA VAL A 69 -21.42 9.66 -1.39
C VAL A 69 -21.28 9.99 -2.88
N TYR A 70 -20.20 9.53 -3.49
CA TYR A 70 -20.02 9.63 -4.94
C TYR A 70 -19.43 8.35 -5.53
N PRO A 71 -20.10 7.71 -6.50
CA PRO A 71 -21.37 8.11 -7.11
C PRO A 71 -22.59 7.83 -6.19
N PRO A 72 -23.71 8.57 -6.30
CA PRO A 72 -24.87 8.42 -5.40
C PRO A 72 -25.45 7.01 -5.34
N GLU A 73 -25.45 6.28 -6.46
CA GLU A 73 -25.91 4.89 -6.52
C GLU A 73 -25.09 3.90 -5.69
N ASN A 74 -23.86 4.25 -5.30
CA ASN A 74 -23.01 3.42 -4.44
C ASN A 74 -23.25 3.69 -2.94
N LYS A 75 -24.30 4.41 -2.57
CA LYS A 75 -24.62 4.71 -1.16
C LYS A 75 -24.74 3.46 -0.28
N ASN A 76 -25.46 2.45 -0.75
CA ASN A 76 -25.63 1.20 0.02
C ASN A 76 -24.30 0.44 0.10
N LEU A 77 -23.59 0.36 -1.03
CA LEU A 77 -22.27 -0.27 -1.07
C LEU A 77 -21.29 0.39 -0.10
N MET A 78 -21.24 1.71 -0.04
CA MET A 78 -20.39 2.46 0.90
C MET A 78 -20.68 2.05 2.36
N ARG A 79 -21.97 1.95 2.73
CA ARG A 79 -22.38 1.50 4.06
C ARG A 79 -21.98 0.05 4.34
N GLU A 80 -22.13 -0.83 3.35
CA GLU A 80 -21.69 -2.23 3.50
C GLU A 80 -20.17 -2.30 3.75
N ILE A 81 -19.38 -1.50 3.04
CA ILE A 81 -17.92 -1.40 3.22
C ILE A 81 -17.56 -0.94 4.65
N GLU A 82 -18.28 0.04 5.21
CA GLU A 82 -18.06 0.53 6.59
C GLU A 82 -18.23 -0.58 7.64
N THR A 83 -19.03 -1.61 7.37
CA THR A 83 -19.29 -2.69 8.34
C THR A 83 -18.18 -3.74 8.40
N CYS A 84 -17.42 -3.94 7.33
CA CYS A 84 -16.43 -5.04 7.24
C CYS A 84 -15.01 -4.57 6.86
N GLY A 85 -14.84 -3.27 6.61
CA GLY A 85 -13.59 -2.65 6.19
C GLY A 85 -13.54 -1.19 6.58
N PHE A 86 -13.12 -0.31 5.66
CA PHE A 86 -13.05 1.11 5.97
C PHE A 86 -13.13 2.00 4.73
N LEU A 87 -13.44 3.27 4.98
CA LEU A 87 -13.38 4.35 4.02
C LEU A 87 -12.18 5.24 4.35
N LEU A 88 -11.48 5.70 3.32
CA LEU A 88 -10.34 6.60 3.47
C LEU A 88 -10.53 7.83 2.58
N SER A 89 -10.23 9.01 3.12
CA SER A 89 -10.17 10.25 2.35
C SER A 89 -9.10 11.17 2.90
N GLU A 90 -8.38 11.87 2.01
CA GLU A 90 -7.50 12.98 2.37
C GLU A 90 -8.22 14.34 2.37
N PHE A 91 -9.51 14.37 1.99
CA PHE A 91 -10.29 15.59 1.91
C PHE A 91 -11.07 15.83 3.20
N ALA A 92 -11.07 17.08 3.67
CA ALA A 92 -11.82 17.48 4.86
C ALA A 92 -13.34 17.24 4.67
N PRO A 93 -14.09 16.99 5.76
CA PRO A 93 -15.55 16.97 5.71
C PRO A 93 -16.11 18.23 5.05
N GLY A 94 -17.14 18.08 4.22
CA GLY A 94 -17.71 19.17 3.42
C GLY A 94 -17.12 19.29 2.01
N THR A 95 -16.05 18.57 1.68
CA THR A 95 -15.42 18.66 0.35
C THR A 95 -16.20 17.88 -0.71
N GLU A 96 -16.82 18.61 -1.64
CA GLU A 96 -17.56 18.01 -2.76
C GLU A 96 -16.68 17.23 -3.75
N PRO A 97 -17.23 16.19 -4.42
CA PRO A 97 -16.52 15.43 -5.45
C PRO A 97 -16.26 16.28 -6.70
N ARG A 98 -14.99 16.46 -7.07
CA ARG A 98 -14.58 17.18 -8.29
C ARG A 98 -13.75 16.30 -9.22
N PRO A 99 -13.89 16.39 -10.56
CA PRO A 99 -13.18 15.55 -11.52
C PRO A 99 -11.66 15.44 -11.28
N TYR A 100 -11.00 16.52 -10.88
CA TYR A 100 -9.56 16.55 -10.61
C TYR A 100 -9.15 15.84 -9.30
N TYR A 101 -10.08 15.63 -8.35
CA TYR A 101 -9.81 14.85 -7.14
C TYR A 101 -9.77 13.34 -7.41
N PHE A 102 -10.29 12.89 -8.56
CA PHE A 102 -10.31 11.46 -8.92
C PHE A 102 -8.93 10.91 -9.27
N PRO A 103 -8.07 11.61 -10.03
CA PRO A 103 -6.69 11.20 -10.20
C PRO A 103 -5.85 11.29 -8.92
N LEU A 104 -6.07 12.34 -8.10
CA LEU A 104 -5.24 12.58 -6.90
C LEU A 104 -5.32 11.45 -5.89
N ARG A 105 -6.51 10.91 -5.59
CA ARG A 105 -6.62 9.80 -4.62
C ARG A 105 -6.05 8.47 -5.12
N ASN A 106 -5.85 8.30 -6.43
CA ASN A 106 -5.41 7.02 -7.00
C ASN A 106 -4.02 6.60 -6.48
N ARG A 107 -3.16 7.56 -6.13
CA ARG A 107 -1.85 7.28 -5.53
C ARG A 107 -1.95 6.59 -4.17
N ILE A 108 -3.06 6.80 -3.46
CA ILE A 108 -3.31 6.18 -2.16
C ILE A 108 -3.76 4.73 -2.39
N ILE A 109 -4.63 4.50 -3.39
CA ILE A 109 -5.10 3.16 -3.79
C ILE A 109 -3.90 2.27 -4.14
N SER A 110 -3.05 2.73 -5.06
CA SER A 110 -1.82 2.00 -5.41
C SER A 110 -0.86 1.92 -4.24
N GLY A 111 -0.68 3.01 -3.49
CA GLY A 111 0.31 3.12 -2.43
C GLY A 111 0.07 2.19 -1.24
N MET A 112 -1.19 1.91 -0.90
CA MET A 112 -1.53 0.98 0.17
C MET A 112 -1.56 -0.49 -0.25
N SER A 113 -1.47 -0.75 -1.56
CA SER A 113 -1.55 -2.10 -2.12
C SER A 113 -0.16 -2.70 -2.34
N LEU A 114 -0.05 -4.02 -2.29
CA LEU A 114 1.15 -4.71 -2.78
C LEU A 114 1.17 -4.83 -4.30
N GLY A 115 0.00 -4.87 -4.93
CA GLY A 115 -0.16 -4.88 -6.37
C GLY A 115 -1.50 -4.30 -6.80
N VAL A 116 -1.57 -3.91 -8.07
CA VAL A 116 -2.74 -3.28 -8.68
C VAL A 116 -3.19 -4.08 -9.90
N ILE A 117 -4.44 -4.53 -9.87
CA ILE A 117 -5.09 -5.24 -10.96
C ILE A 117 -5.94 -4.27 -11.78
N ILE A 118 -5.65 -4.21 -13.09
CA ILE A 118 -6.41 -3.45 -14.08
C ILE A 118 -7.31 -4.43 -14.86
N VAL A 119 -8.62 -4.40 -14.60
CA VAL A 119 -9.55 -5.35 -15.21
C VAL A 119 -9.95 -4.93 -16.63
N GLU A 120 -10.30 -3.66 -16.81
CA GLU A 120 -10.60 -3.09 -18.13
C GLU A 120 -10.18 -1.62 -18.15
N ALA A 121 -9.55 -1.19 -19.25
CA ALA A 121 -9.15 0.18 -19.47
C ALA A 121 -9.16 0.50 -20.97
N ALA A 122 -9.90 1.52 -21.37
CA ALA A 122 -9.69 2.17 -22.67
C ALA A 122 -8.35 2.95 -22.68
N GLU A 123 -7.84 3.31 -23.86
CA GLU A 123 -6.54 4.02 -24.03
C GLU A 123 -6.41 5.32 -23.21
N LYS A 124 -7.53 5.98 -22.90
CA LYS A 124 -7.57 7.22 -22.08
C LYS A 124 -8.29 7.01 -20.74
N SER A 125 -8.25 5.80 -20.20
CA SER A 125 -8.89 5.47 -18.92
C SER A 125 -8.10 6.05 -17.74
N GLY A 126 -8.82 6.58 -16.75
CA GLY A 126 -8.21 7.01 -15.50
C GLY A 126 -7.56 5.87 -14.69
N ALA A 127 -7.93 4.61 -14.97
CA ALA A 127 -7.28 3.45 -14.37
C ALA A 127 -5.80 3.29 -14.80
N LEU A 128 -5.44 3.80 -15.99
CA LEU A 128 -4.05 3.80 -16.44
C LEU A 128 -3.18 4.73 -15.59
N ILE A 129 -3.74 5.83 -15.09
CA ILE A 129 -3.05 6.71 -14.14
C ILE A 129 -2.70 5.93 -12.87
N THR A 130 -3.61 5.09 -12.37
CA THR A 130 -3.33 4.24 -11.21
C THR A 130 -2.24 3.22 -11.49
N ALA A 131 -2.20 2.66 -12.71
CA ALA A 131 -1.13 1.74 -13.12
C ALA A 131 0.23 2.45 -13.16
N ASP A 132 0.29 3.66 -13.72
CA ASP A 132 1.53 4.46 -13.76
C ASP A 132 2.01 4.78 -12.33
N LEU A 133 1.11 5.24 -11.46
CA LEU A 133 1.41 5.52 -10.04
C LEU A 133 1.86 4.28 -9.27
N ALA A 134 1.29 3.10 -9.58
CA ALA A 134 1.70 1.85 -8.99
C ALA A 134 3.15 1.51 -9.36
N LEU A 135 3.51 1.62 -10.63
CA LEU A 135 4.89 1.40 -11.09
C LEU A 135 5.88 2.40 -10.45
N GLU A 136 5.52 3.68 -10.37
CA GLU A 136 6.33 4.71 -9.68
C GLU A 136 6.56 4.39 -8.20
N GLN A 137 5.60 3.73 -7.55
CA GLN A 137 5.65 3.32 -6.15
C GLN A 137 6.29 1.94 -5.93
N GLY A 138 6.82 1.31 -7.00
CA GLY A 138 7.39 -0.03 -6.93
C GLY A 138 6.35 -1.09 -6.57
N ARG A 139 5.11 -0.94 -7.06
CA ARG A 139 4.03 -1.92 -6.91
C ARG A 139 3.88 -2.71 -8.19
N GLU A 140 3.52 -3.98 -8.02
CA GLU A 140 3.24 -4.86 -9.14
C GLU A 140 1.96 -4.41 -9.86
N VAL A 141 1.99 -4.46 -11.19
CA VAL A 141 0.83 -4.13 -12.03
C VAL A 141 0.44 -5.34 -12.83
N PHE A 142 -0.80 -5.76 -12.64
CA PHE A 142 -1.45 -6.85 -13.34
C PHE A 142 -2.51 -6.28 -14.28
N ALA A 143 -2.62 -6.84 -15.47
CA ALA A 143 -3.59 -6.43 -16.47
C ALA A 143 -4.34 -7.65 -17.00
N VAL A 144 -5.67 -7.60 -16.88
CA VAL A 144 -6.55 -8.66 -17.38
C VAL A 144 -6.57 -8.61 -18.91
N PRO A 145 -6.31 -9.73 -19.62
CA PRO A 145 -6.43 -9.79 -21.06
C PRO A 145 -7.92 -9.75 -21.45
N GLY A 146 -8.20 -9.17 -22.61
CA GLY A 146 -9.55 -9.15 -23.16
C GLY A 146 -9.57 -9.23 -24.69
N PRO A 147 -10.76 -9.26 -25.30
CA PRO A 147 -10.90 -9.37 -26.74
C PRO A 147 -10.12 -8.28 -27.49
N VAL A 148 -9.41 -8.65 -28.55
CA VAL A 148 -8.56 -7.74 -29.34
C VAL A 148 -9.33 -6.59 -29.99
N ASN A 149 -10.63 -6.79 -30.25
CA ASN A 149 -11.54 -5.81 -30.83
C ASN A 149 -12.31 -4.98 -29.78
N SER A 150 -12.13 -5.25 -28.48
CA SER A 150 -12.80 -4.49 -27.43
C SER A 150 -12.02 -3.21 -27.12
N LEU A 151 -12.71 -2.07 -27.20
CA LEU A 151 -12.15 -0.78 -26.82
C LEU A 151 -11.74 -0.74 -25.35
N GLN A 152 -12.41 -1.52 -24.48
CA GLN A 152 -12.10 -1.59 -23.05
C GLN A 152 -10.87 -2.45 -22.74
N SER A 153 -10.34 -3.21 -23.71
CA SER A 153 -9.13 -4.02 -23.53
C SER A 153 -7.85 -3.30 -23.95
N LYS A 154 -7.96 -2.23 -24.76
CA LYS A 154 -6.80 -1.58 -25.39
C LYS A 154 -5.75 -1.08 -24.40
N GLY A 155 -6.19 -0.51 -23.28
CA GLY A 155 -5.32 -0.07 -22.19
C GLY A 155 -4.63 -1.23 -21.50
N CYS A 156 -5.36 -2.30 -21.17
CA CYS A 156 -4.77 -3.52 -20.61
C CYS A 156 -3.72 -4.13 -21.57
N HIS A 157 -4.02 -4.23 -22.86
CA HIS A 157 -3.07 -4.71 -23.86
C HIS A 157 -1.82 -3.84 -23.94
N LYS A 158 -1.97 -2.51 -23.83
CA LYS A 158 -0.84 -1.59 -23.80
C LYS A 158 0.02 -1.82 -22.56
N LEU A 159 -0.59 -1.96 -21.38
CA LEU A 159 0.12 -2.26 -20.13
C LEU A 159 0.90 -3.56 -20.23
N ILE A 160 0.28 -4.63 -20.74
CA ILE A 160 0.94 -5.93 -20.94
C ILE A 160 2.16 -5.79 -21.86
N LYS A 161 2.02 -5.05 -22.97
CA LYS A 161 3.15 -4.77 -23.88
C LYS A 161 4.26 -3.92 -23.24
N GLN A 162 3.93 -3.15 -22.22
CA GLN A 162 4.87 -2.33 -21.46
C GLN A 162 5.50 -3.08 -20.27
N GLY A 163 5.17 -4.36 -20.08
CA GLY A 163 5.76 -5.21 -19.05
C GLY A 163 4.86 -5.44 -17.83
N ALA A 164 3.63 -4.92 -17.80
CA ALA A 164 2.67 -5.34 -16.79
C ALA A 164 2.39 -6.84 -16.93
N ARG A 165 2.18 -7.51 -15.79
CA ARG A 165 1.90 -8.94 -15.78
C ARG A 165 0.52 -9.21 -16.37
N LEU A 166 0.45 -10.17 -17.28
CA LEU A 166 -0.83 -10.66 -17.77
C LEU A 166 -1.50 -11.44 -16.64
N LEU A 167 -2.77 -11.15 -16.37
CA LEU A 167 -3.55 -11.82 -15.33
C LEU A 167 -4.54 -12.81 -15.95
N SER A 168 -4.20 -14.10 -15.95
CA SER A 168 -5.07 -15.20 -16.39
C SER A 168 -6.04 -15.60 -15.28
N ASP A 169 -5.52 -15.72 -14.07
CA ASP A 169 -6.22 -16.18 -12.88
C ASP A 169 -5.59 -15.57 -11.62
N ILE A 170 -6.05 -15.99 -10.44
CA ILE A 170 -5.59 -15.41 -9.18
C ILE A 170 -4.20 -15.92 -8.77
N ASP A 171 -3.76 -17.08 -9.27
CA ASP A 171 -2.48 -17.69 -8.90
C ASP A 171 -1.33 -16.83 -9.41
N ASP A 172 -1.47 -16.21 -10.58
CA ASP A 172 -0.55 -15.21 -11.13
C ASP A 172 -0.26 -14.07 -10.11
N VAL A 173 -1.26 -13.64 -9.33
CA VAL A 173 -1.07 -12.62 -8.28
C VAL A 173 -0.28 -13.20 -7.12
N LEU A 174 -0.63 -14.42 -6.68
CA LEU A 174 -0.02 -15.04 -5.51
C LEU A 174 1.45 -15.39 -5.74
N GLU A 175 1.78 -15.89 -6.92
CA GLU A 175 3.16 -16.19 -7.30
C GLU A 175 4.03 -14.93 -7.23
N GLU A 176 3.56 -13.84 -7.81
CA GLU A 176 4.31 -12.58 -7.85
C GLU A 176 4.39 -11.91 -6.47
N LEU A 177 3.31 -11.93 -5.68
CA LEU A 177 3.36 -11.45 -4.30
C LEU A 177 4.33 -12.26 -3.43
N ALA A 178 4.38 -13.58 -3.61
CA ALA A 178 5.32 -14.43 -2.90
C ALA A 178 6.77 -14.11 -3.28
N LEU A 179 7.05 -13.79 -4.54
CA LEU A 179 8.37 -13.33 -5.01
C LEU A 179 8.72 -11.97 -4.40
N SER A 180 7.82 -11.00 -4.50
CA SER A 180 7.99 -9.65 -3.94
C SER A 180 8.25 -9.67 -2.42
N LEU A 181 7.53 -10.52 -1.68
CA LEU A 181 7.74 -10.71 -0.24
C LEU A 181 9.06 -11.39 0.08
N LYS A 182 9.50 -12.36 -0.73
CA LYS A 182 10.82 -12.99 -0.58
C LYS A 182 11.94 -12.02 -0.89
N GLU A 183 11.81 -11.19 -1.92
CA GLU A 183 12.80 -10.17 -2.28
C GLU A 183 12.90 -9.08 -1.23
N THR A 184 11.76 -8.59 -0.71
CA THR A 184 11.77 -7.65 0.42
C THR A 184 12.31 -8.29 1.70
N ALA A 185 12.01 -9.56 1.97
CA ALA A 185 12.61 -10.28 3.09
C ALA A 185 14.12 -10.50 2.90
N ALA A 186 14.59 -10.75 1.68
CA ALA A 186 16.01 -10.88 1.36
C ALA A 186 16.75 -9.53 1.40
N ALA A 187 16.11 -8.45 0.95
CA ALA A 187 16.63 -7.09 1.04
C ALA A 187 16.68 -6.60 2.49
N LYS A 188 15.63 -6.86 3.28
CA LYS A 188 15.61 -6.61 4.73
C LYS A 188 16.58 -7.53 5.47
N GLY A 189 16.73 -8.78 5.06
CA GLY A 189 17.68 -9.74 5.62
C GLY A 189 19.14 -9.33 5.35
N LYS A 190 19.44 -8.77 4.18
CA LYS A 190 20.76 -8.18 3.87
C LYS A 190 21.01 -6.86 4.61
N ALA A 191 19.98 -6.05 4.85
CA ALA A 191 20.09 -4.84 5.67
C ALA A 191 20.23 -5.15 7.18
N ALA A 192 19.52 -6.16 7.69
CA ALA A 192 19.56 -6.60 9.09
C ALA A 192 20.86 -7.35 9.43
N THR A 193 21.38 -8.19 8.52
CA THR A 193 22.63 -8.93 8.76
C THR A 193 23.89 -8.06 8.73
N ALA A 194 23.86 -6.88 8.12
CA ALA A 194 24.95 -5.91 8.17
C ALA A 194 24.76 -4.85 9.30
N GLY A 195 23.53 -4.57 9.72
CA GLY A 195 23.21 -3.50 10.68
C GLY A 195 23.00 -3.90 12.14
N GLU A 196 22.70 -5.18 12.45
CA GLU A 196 22.27 -5.58 13.81
C GLU A 196 23.36 -6.19 14.70
N ARG A 197 24.57 -6.46 14.19
CA ARG A 197 25.68 -6.80 15.09
C ARG A 197 26.16 -5.52 15.77
N LEU A 198 25.61 -5.28 16.96
CA LEU A 198 26.20 -4.38 17.92
C LEU A 198 27.59 -4.92 18.29
N SER A 199 28.61 -4.07 18.17
CA SER A 199 29.88 -4.29 18.86
C SER A 199 29.63 -4.41 20.36
N LYS A 200 30.59 -4.98 21.10
CA LYS A 200 30.48 -5.10 22.57
C LYS A 200 30.31 -3.73 23.22
N GLU A 201 30.89 -2.71 22.61
CA GLU A 201 30.84 -1.31 23.02
C GLU A 201 29.46 -0.68 22.77
N GLU A 202 28.87 -0.91 21.60
CA GLU A 202 27.53 -0.41 21.28
C GLU A 202 26.45 -1.08 22.15
N SER A 203 26.58 -2.38 22.43
CA SER A 203 25.64 -3.09 23.31
C SER A 203 25.66 -2.52 24.73
N LYS A 204 26.86 -2.32 25.30
CA LYS A 204 27.00 -1.73 26.65
C LYS A 204 26.44 -0.32 26.72
N LEU A 205 26.66 0.48 25.67
CA LEU A 205 26.16 1.85 25.62
C LEU A 205 24.63 1.89 25.50
N LEU A 206 24.06 0.99 24.70
CA LEU A 206 22.60 0.86 24.56
C LEU A 206 21.91 0.40 25.85
N ASP A 207 22.59 -0.38 26.71
CA ASP A 207 22.07 -0.78 28.03
C ASP A 207 21.99 0.38 29.03
N VAL A 208 22.80 1.42 28.83
CA VAL A 208 22.82 2.62 29.67
C VAL A 208 21.74 3.63 29.26
N ILE A 209 21.36 3.65 27.98
CA ILE A 209 20.40 4.64 27.44
C ILE A 209 18.96 4.18 27.70
N PRO A 210 18.16 4.93 28.47
CA PRO A 210 16.79 4.57 28.78
C PRO A 210 15.85 4.85 27.60
N PHE A 211 14.62 4.32 27.67
CA PHE A 211 13.51 4.64 26.75
C PHE A 211 12.88 6.03 27.02
N SER A 212 13.56 6.88 27.81
CA SER A 212 13.22 8.27 28.08
C SER A 212 14.41 9.17 27.69
N PRO A 213 14.19 10.46 27.38
CA PRO A 213 15.29 11.38 27.08
C PRO A 213 16.32 11.44 28.21
N MET A 214 17.60 11.26 27.88
CA MET A 214 18.75 11.35 28.78
C MET A 214 19.83 12.25 28.15
N GLU A 215 20.45 13.11 28.95
CA GLU A 215 21.49 14.04 28.46
C GLU A 215 22.78 13.29 28.08
N LEU A 216 23.46 13.79 27.04
CA LEU A 216 24.71 13.21 26.55
C LEU A 216 25.77 13.06 27.66
N GLU A 217 25.88 14.04 28.55
CA GLU A 217 26.86 14.05 29.64
C GLU A 217 26.60 12.91 30.63
N ASP A 218 25.33 12.64 30.96
CA ASP A 218 24.93 11.55 31.84
C ASP A 218 25.16 10.18 31.18
N ILE A 219 24.92 10.07 29.86
CA ILE A 219 25.19 8.85 29.09
C ILE A 219 26.69 8.56 29.09
N ILE A 220 27.53 9.57 28.85
CA ILE A 220 29.00 9.43 28.87
C ILE A 220 29.48 9.02 30.27
N ALA A 221 28.95 9.64 31.32
CA ALA A 221 29.29 9.32 32.71
C ALA A 221 28.92 7.88 33.08
N ALA A 222 27.74 7.41 32.66
CA ALA A 222 27.25 6.08 32.97
C ALA A 222 27.85 4.96 32.09
N ALA A 223 28.29 5.28 30.87
CA ALA A 223 28.88 4.30 29.95
C ALA A 223 30.31 3.86 30.32
N ALA A 224 31.00 4.61 31.18
CA ALA A 224 32.37 4.33 31.62
C ALA A 224 33.36 4.05 30.45
N CYS A 225 33.16 4.72 29.30
CA CYS A 225 34.03 4.65 28.13
C CYS A 225 34.71 6.02 27.84
N PRO A 226 35.83 6.05 27.09
CA PRO A 226 36.39 7.29 26.57
C PRO A 226 35.36 8.05 25.72
N VAL A 227 35.26 9.36 25.92
CA VAL A 227 34.25 10.24 25.28
C VAL A 227 34.17 10.05 23.77
N GLU A 228 35.33 10.01 23.09
CA GLU A 228 35.43 9.82 21.64
C GLU A 228 34.78 8.51 21.18
N LYS A 229 34.94 7.43 21.95
CA LYS A 229 34.33 6.13 21.65
C LYS A 229 32.82 6.15 21.91
N CYS A 230 32.39 6.81 22.99
CA CYS A 230 30.97 6.89 23.30
C CYS A 230 30.22 7.71 22.23
N LEU A 231 30.81 8.82 21.73
CA LEU A 231 30.24 9.62 20.63
C LEU A 231 30.14 8.84 19.32
N ALA A 232 31.22 8.12 18.93
CA ALA A 232 31.21 7.30 17.73
C ALA A 232 30.15 6.18 17.79
N SER A 233 30.04 5.51 18.95
CA SER A 233 29.03 4.48 19.19
C SER A 233 27.60 5.04 19.21
N LEU A 234 27.37 6.24 19.78
CA LEU A 234 26.07 6.92 19.73
C LEU A 234 25.64 7.21 18.29
N SER A 235 26.53 7.80 17.48
CA SER A 235 26.23 8.06 16.07
C SER A 235 25.95 6.77 15.29
N SER A 236 26.71 5.70 15.56
CA SER A 236 26.47 4.40 14.95
C SER A 236 25.11 3.80 15.37
N LEU A 237 24.76 3.88 16.65
CA LEU A 237 23.46 3.42 17.19
C LEU A 237 22.27 4.21 16.64
N GLU A 238 22.44 5.52 16.40
CA GLU A 238 21.45 6.39 15.78
C GLU A 238 21.24 6.01 14.30
N ILE A 239 22.33 5.81 13.54
CA ILE A 239 22.28 5.35 12.14
C ILE A 239 21.63 3.96 12.05
N LYS A 240 21.93 3.06 12.99
CA LYS A 240 21.32 1.72 13.09
C LYS A 240 19.87 1.75 13.61
N GLY A 241 19.38 2.91 14.07
CA GLY A 241 18.01 3.12 14.54
C GLY A 241 17.68 2.43 15.85
N PHE A 242 18.66 2.28 16.76
CA PHE A 242 18.44 1.80 18.13
C PHE A 242 18.14 2.94 19.11
N ILE A 243 18.62 4.14 18.81
CA ILE A 243 18.39 5.35 19.59
C ILE A 243 17.92 6.51 18.68
N ALA A 244 17.27 7.49 19.27
CA ALA A 244 16.87 8.74 18.62
C ALA A 244 17.37 9.94 19.42
N ARG A 245 17.71 11.03 18.73
CA ARG A 245 18.07 12.31 19.34
C ARG A 245 16.83 13.14 19.65
N GLY A 246 16.73 13.63 20.88
CA GLY A 246 15.65 14.49 21.36
C GLY A 246 15.96 15.98 21.18
N TRP A 247 15.19 16.82 21.86
CA TRP A 247 15.47 18.25 21.95
C TRP A 247 16.68 18.49 22.85
N GLY A 248 17.56 19.42 22.46
CA GLY A 248 18.85 19.62 23.14
C GLY A 248 19.88 18.56 22.77
N ASN A 249 20.74 18.19 23.73
CA ASN A 249 21.78 17.17 23.54
C ASN A 249 21.36 15.81 24.16
N THR A 250 20.06 15.50 24.07
CA THR A 250 19.46 14.30 24.67
C THR A 250 19.35 13.15 23.67
N PHE A 251 19.46 11.92 24.18
CA PHE A 251 19.24 10.68 23.43
C PHE A 251 18.27 9.77 24.19
N MET A 252 17.49 8.97 23.46
CA MET A 252 16.61 7.96 24.03
C MET A 252 16.58 6.70 23.17
N ARG A 253 16.33 5.57 23.80
CA ARG A 253 16.22 4.27 23.14
C ARG A 253 14.87 4.14 22.42
N ILE A 254 14.88 3.55 21.23
CA ILE A 254 13.69 3.33 20.39
C ILE A 254 13.49 1.87 19.97
N LYS A 255 14.42 0.97 20.29
CA LYS A 255 14.33 -0.48 20.09
C LYS A 255 14.81 -1.25 21.30
#